data_AF-A0AAU9FE54-F1
#
_entry.id   AF-A0AAU9FE54-F1
#
_cell.length_a   1.000
_cell.length_b   1.000
_cell.length_c   1.000
_cell.angle_alpha   90.00
_cell.angle_beta   90.00
_cell.angle_gamma   90.00
#
_symmetry.space_group_name_H-M   'P 1'
#
loop_
_entity.id
_entity.type
_entity.pdbx_description
1 polymer ?
#
loop_
_entity_poly.entity_id
_entity_poly.type
_entity_poly.pdbx_seq_one_letter_code
_entity_poly.pdbx_strand_id
1 'polypeptide(L)'
;MVPTRKRIFIIICIVVILGCLLRILLFNSPLPPVTDQTNYQRAIGAPVLVMVFYEALCPDSKYFITKQLLTAYEVAAPIMEVVSCMIRDNRLPQEAMRKCVKQYSENIDLVQKCYDSDHGLELMKHNGEATHSLRPQVTFIPTITIDGSQGRQASILKNLLSEVCKAAGDTDQAKKICKNTV
;
A
#
# COMPACT_ATOMS: atom_id res chain seq x y z
N MET A 1 -37.89 36.58 -20.14
CA MET A 1 -37.75 36.95 -18.72
C MET A 1 -37.96 35.68 -17.89
N VAL A 2 -36.91 35.08 -17.33
CA VAL A 2 -37.02 33.80 -16.59
C VAL A 2 -37.57 34.09 -15.19
N PRO A 3 -38.64 33.40 -14.73
CA PRO A 3 -39.25 33.65 -13.42
C PRO A 3 -38.22 33.58 -12.29
N THR A 4 -38.27 34.51 -11.35
CA THR A 4 -37.30 34.69 -10.25
C THR A 4 -37.06 33.39 -9.46
N ARG A 5 -38.10 32.55 -9.32
CA ARG A 5 -38.03 31.22 -8.69
C ARG A 5 -37.13 30.22 -9.43
N LYS A 6 -37.09 30.26 -10.77
CA LYS A 6 -36.20 29.40 -11.59
C LYS A 6 -34.75 29.87 -11.51
N ARG A 7 -34.50 31.18 -11.37
CA ARG A 7 -33.15 31.73 -11.20
C ARG A 7 -32.52 31.30 -9.87
N ILE A 8 -33.29 31.31 -8.79
CA ILE A 8 -32.83 30.83 -7.47
C ILE A 8 -32.47 29.35 -7.53
N PHE A 9 -33.30 28.52 -8.18
CA PHE A 9 -33.03 27.09 -8.31
C PHE A 9 -31.75 26.79 -9.10
N ILE A 10 -31.52 27.53 -10.20
CA ILE A 10 -30.30 27.41 -11.00
C ILE A 10 -29.05 27.77 -10.18
N ILE A 11 -29.11 28.86 -9.40
CA ILE A 11 -27.98 29.28 -8.55
C ILE A 11 -27.67 28.21 -7.49
N ILE A 12 -28.70 27.63 -6.85
CA ILE A 12 -28.51 26.56 -5.86
C ILE A 12 -27.88 25.32 -6.52
N CYS A 13 -28.36 24.89 -7.70
CA CYS A 13 -27.76 23.77 -8.42
C CYS A 13 -26.29 24.04 -8.79
N ILE A 14 -25.97 25.25 -9.24
CA ILE A 14 -24.58 25.64 -9.58
C ILE A 14 -23.68 25.59 -8.35
N VAL A 15 -24.14 26.11 -7.20
CA VAL A 15 -23.37 26.10 -5.95
C VAL A 15 -23.14 24.66 -5.45
N VAL A 16 -24.15 23.79 -5.55
CA VAL A 16 -24.02 22.37 -5.17
C VAL A 16 -23.06 21.64 -6.10
N ILE A 17 -23.14 21.88 -7.42
CA ILE A 17 -22.24 21.26 -8.41
C ILE A 17 -20.80 21.74 -8.19
N LEU A 18 -20.57 23.04 -8.00
CA LEU A 18 -19.26 23.59 -7.68
C LEU A 18 -18.71 23.05 -6.36
N GLY A 19 -19.55 22.91 -5.32
CA GLY A 19 -19.17 22.32 -4.05
C GLY A 19 -18.77 20.84 -4.17
N CYS A 20 -19.52 20.06 -4.94
CA CYS A 20 -19.20 18.66 -5.23
C CYS A 20 -17.91 18.52 -6.05
N LEU A 21 -17.73 19.34 -7.09
CA LEU A 21 -16.51 19.35 -7.90
C LEU A 21 -15.29 19.76 -7.07
N LEU A 22 -15.40 20.79 -6.23
CA LEU A 22 -14.34 21.20 -5.32
C LEU A 22 -14.00 20.09 -4.33
N ARG A 23 -15.00 19.38 -3.78
CA ARG A 23 -14.76 18.21 -2.93
C ARG A 23 -14.04 17.09 -3.68
N ILE A 24 -14.46 16.76 -4.90
CA ILE A 24 -13.81 15.73 -5.72
C ILE A 24 -12.35 16.10 -5.99
N LEU A 25 -12.08 17.36 -6.33
CA LEU A 25 -10.71 17.85 -6.60
C LEU A 25 -9.84 17.89 -5.34
N LEU A 26 -10.39 18.21 -4.17
CA LEU A 26 -9.64 18.23 -2.91
C LEU A 26 -9.44 16.83 -2.31
N PHE A 27 -10.42 15.92 -2.45
CA PHE A 27 -10.37 14.57 -1.87
C PHE A 27 -9.74 13.51 -2.80
N ASN A 28 -9.72 13.71 -4.12
CA ASN A 28 -8.87 12.93 -5.03
C ASN A 28 -7.53 13.63 -5.22
N SER A 29 -6.89 14.04 -4.13
CA SER A 29 -5.47 14.37 -4.21
C SER A 29 -4.76 13.10 -4.69
N PRO A 30 -4.02 13.14 -5.81
CA PRO A 30 -3.19 12.00 -6.20
C PRO A 30 -2.27 11.67 -5.04
N LEU A 31 -2.01 10.39 -4.81
CA LEU A 31 -0.91 9.97 -3.94
C LEU A 31 0.33 10.80 -4.30
N PRO A 32 1.09 11.29 -3.31
CA PRO A 32 2.28 12.07 -3.60
C PRO A 32 3.14 11.29 -4.60
N PRO A 33 3.52 11.90 -5.74
CA PRO A 33 4.32 11.22 -6.72
C PRO A 33 5.62 10.80 -6.03
N VAL A 34 5.93 9.50 -6.05
CA VAL A 34 7.25 8.98 -5.67
C VAL A 34 8.21 9.33 -6.80
N THR A 35 8.39 10.62 -7.03
CA THR A 35 9.32 11.19 -7.99
C THR A 35 10.46 11.81 -7.20
N ASP A 36 11.42 10.94 -6.86
CA ASP A 36 12.85 11.19 -6.72
C ASP A 36 13.41 10.32 -5.60
N GLN A 37 13.88 9.12 -5.97
CA GLN A 37 14.50 8.15 -5.07
C GLN A 37 15.78 8.68 -4.39
N THR A 38 16.32 9.84 -4.82
CA THR A 38 17.59 10.33 -4.28
C THR A 38 17.46 11.25 -3.06
N ASN A 39 16.25 11.77 -2.76
CA ASN A 39 16.06 12.75 -1.68
C ASN A 39 14.76 12.55 -0.86
N TYR A 40 14.23 11.32 -0.82
CA TYR A 40 13.07 11.00 0.02
C TYR A 40 13.42 11.22 1.50
N GLN A 41 12.80 12.25 2.09
CA GLN A 41 12.84 12.51 3.53
C GLN A 41 11.44 12.30 4.10
N ARG A 42 11.30 11.26 4.93
CA ARG A 42 10.08 10.99 5.70
C ARG A 42 9.82 12.16 6.66
N ALA A 43 8.59 12.68 6.67
CA ALA A 43 8.20 13.74 7.59
C ALA A 43 8.30 13.27 9.06
N ILE A 44 8.61 14.18 9.98
CA ILE A 44 8.71 13.86 11.42
C ILE A 44 7.36 13.35 11.93
N GLY A 45 7.36 12.12 12.46
CA GLY A 45 6.15 11.46 12.96
C GLY A 45 5.33 10.71 11.91
N ALA A 46 5.70 10.74 10.63
CA ALA A 46 5.05 9.91 9.60
C ALA A 46 5.42 8.43 9.78
N PRO A 47 4.53 7.48 9.41
CA PRO A 47 4.82 6.05 9.49
C PRO A 47 5.99 5.65 8.57
N VAL A 48 6.69 4.58 8.93
CA VAL A 48 7.77 4.02 8.10
C VAL A 48 7.16 3.35 6.88
N LEU A 49 7.62 3.72 5.68
CA LEU A 49 7.12 3.12 4.45
C LEU A 49 7.90 1.83 4.16
N VAL A 50 7.22 0.70 4.28
CA VAL A 50 7.76 -0.62 3.89
C VAL A 50 7.07 -1.06 2.61
N MET A 51 7.80 -1.15 1.50
CA MET A 51 7.29 -1.74 0.26
C MET A 51 7.92 -3.11 0.04
N VAL A 52 7.10 -4.08 -0.36
CA VAL A 52 7.54 -5.46 -0.62
C VAL A 52 7.21 -5.80 -2.06
N PHE A 53 8.24 -6.05 -2.85
CA PHE A 53 8.15 -6.53 -4.23
C PHE A 53 8.28 -8.05 -4.17
N TYR A 54 7.20 -8.77 -4.46
CA TYR A 54 7.11 -10.21 -4.24
C TYR A 54 6.36 -10.91 -5.36
N GLU A 55 6.50 -12.24 -5.40
CA GLU A 55 5.70 -13.10 -6.26
C GLU A 55 4.84 -14.02 -5.40
N ALA A 56 3.55 -14.12 -5.74
CA ALA A 56 2.58 -14.81 -4.90
C ALA A 56 2.95 -16.26 -4.60
N LEU A 57 3.49 -17.00 -5.58
CA LEU A 57 3.81 -18.42 -5.44
C LEU A 57 5.26 -18.70 -5.05
N CYS A 58 6.11 -17.69 -4.91
CA CYS A 58 7.50 -17.87 -4.50
C CYS A 58 7.58 -18.28 -3.02
N PRO A 59 8.25 -19.40 -2.66
CA PRO A 59 8.38 -19.85 -1.29
C PRO A 59 9.00 -18.81 -0.34
N ASP A 60 10.05 -18.10 -0.78
CA ASP A 60 10.74 -17.09 0.02
C ASP A 60 9.85 -15.87 0.26
N SER A 61 9.08 -15.47 -0.75
CA SER A 61 8.09 -14.39 -0.63
C SER A 61 7.01 -14.73 0.40
N LYS A 62 6.47 -15.96 0.33
CA LYS A 62 5.50 -16.46 1.31
C LYS A 62 6.09 -16.52 2.72
N TYR A 63 7.31 -17.01 2.85
CA TYR A 63 8.00 -17.07 4.14
C TYR A 63 8.17 -15.68 4.73
N PHE A 64 8.71 -14.74 3.95
CA PHE A 64 8.92 -13.36 4.40
C PHE A 64 7.61 -12.71 4.83
N ILE A 65 6.56 -12.78 4.01
CA ILE A 65 5.30 -12.11 4.35
C ILE A 65 4.67 -12.73 5.60
N THR A 66 4.65 -14.06 5.71
CA THR A 66 3.98 -14.72 6.82
C THR A 66 4.77 -14.74 8.13
N LYS A 67 6.11 -14.72 8.07
CA LYS A 67 6.99 -14.86 9.24
C LYS A 67 7.72 -13.59 9.65
N GLN A 68 7.89 -12.64 8.73
CA GLN A 68 8.56 -11.37 9.01
C GLN A 68 7.56 -10.22 8.95
N LEU A 69 6.90 -10.00 7.80
CA LEU A 69 6.03 -8.85 7.60
C LEU A 69 4.83 -8.85 8.55
N LEU A 70 4.10 -9.95 8.65
CA LEU A 70 2.91 -10.00 9.51
C LEU A 70 3.24 -9.97 10.98
N THR A 71 4.31 -10.63 11.39
CA THR A 71 4.77 -10.58 12.78
C THR A 71 5.22 -9.16 13.15
N ALA A 72 5.91 -8.45 12.25
CA ALA A 72 6.25 -7.04 12.47
C ALA A 72 4.99 -6.17 12.55
N TYR A 73 4.01 -6.37 11.65
CA TYR A 73 2.75 -5.64 11.66
C TYR A 73 1.94 -5.86 12.93
N GLU A 74 1.86 -7.07 13.48
CA GLU A 74 1.15 -7.33 14.75
C GLU A 74 1.69 -6.49 15.91
N VAL A 75 2.99 -6.18 15.89
CA VAL A 75 3.65 -5.33 16.90
C VAL A 75 3.56 -3.84 16.54
N ALA A 76 3.70 -3.52 15.26
CA ALA A 76 3.85 -2.15 14.75
C ALA A 76 2.62 -1.63 13.97
N ALA A 77 1.44 -2.23 14.15
CA ALA A 77 0.20 -1.84 13.46
C ALA A 77 -0.13 -0.34 13.50
N PRO A 78 0.15 0.43 14.58
CA PRO A 78 -0.08 1.88 14.57
C PRO A 78 0.77 2.68 13.58
N ILE A 79 1.83 2.08 13.02
CA ILE A 79 2.80 2.72 12.13
C ILE A 79 3.04 1.92 10.84
N MET A 80 2.24 0.90 10.56
CA MET A 80 2.32 0.04 9.37
C MET A 80 0.91 -0.36 8.93
N GLU A 81 0.71 -0.61 7.63
CA GLU A 81 -0.53 -1.17 7.07
C GLU A 81 -0.20 -2.37 6.18
N VAL A 82 -0.87 -3.52 6.36
CA VAL A 82 -0.56 -4.75 5.63
C VAL A 82 -1.82 -5.50 5.21
N VAL A 83 -1.90 -5.88 3.93
CA VAL A 83 -2.90 -6.81 3.39
C VAL A 83 -2.21 -8.13 3.06
N SER A 84 -2.63 -9.24 3.69
CA SER A 84 -1.89 -10.52 3.59
C SER A 84 -2.73 -11.78 3.52
N CYS A 85 -4.05 -11.69 3.53
CA CYS A 85 -4.88 -12.90 3.53
C CYS A 85 -4.57 -13.81 2.34
N MET A 86 -4.41 -13.23 1.14
CA MET A 86 -4.24 -13.97 -0.11
C MET A 86 -2.87 -14.67 -0.28
N ILE A 87 -1.90 -14.48 0.63
CA ILE A 87 -0.55 -15.06 0.48
C ILE A 87 -0.27 -16.24 1.40
N ARG A 88 -1.08 -16.42 2.45
CA ARG A 88 -0.88 -17.49 3.46
C ARG A 88 -1.07 -18.87 2.84
N ASP A 89 -2.25 -19.12 2.28
CA ASP A 89 -2.58 -20.35 1.56
C ASP A 89 -3.16 -20.00 0.19
N ASN A 90 -2.28 -20.04 -0.82
CA ASN A 90 -2.57 -19.58 -2.17
C ASN A 90 -2.16 -20.59 -3.23
N ARG A 91 -2.04 -21.87 -2.86
CA ARG A 91 -1.80 -22.96 -3.81
C ARG A 91 -2.86 -22.98 -4.92
N LEU A 92 -4.08 -22.60 -4.56
CA LEU A 92 -5.19 -22.32 -5.48
C LEU A 92 -5.56 -20.83 -5.34
N PRO A 93 -4.99 -19.94 -6.18
CA PRO A 93 -5.17 -18.50 -6.03
C PRO A 93 -6.62 -18.03 -6.06
N GLN A 94 -7.46 -18.65 -6.89
CA GLN A 94 -8.90 -18.31 -6.97
C GLN A 94 -9.64 -18.69 -5.68
N GLU A 95 -9.32 -19.83 -5.07
CA GLU A 95 -9.94 -20.23 -3.80
C GLU A 95 -9.49 -19.30 -2.66
N ALA A 96 -8.21 -18.97 -2.62
CA ALA A 96 -7.65 -18.00 -1.68
C ALA A 96 -8.33 -16.64 -1.81
N MET A 97 -8.49 -16.14 -3.05
CA MET A 97 -9.22 -14.92 -3.34
C MET A 97 -10.65 -14.97 -2.78
N ARG A 98 -11.41 -16.03 -3.10
CA ARG A 98 -12.80 -16.17 -2.62
C ARG A 98 -12.88 -16.22 -1.10
N LYS A 99 -11.99 -16.93 -0.43
CA LYS A 99 -11.92 -16.98 1.04
C LYS A 99 -11.63 -15.60 1.63
N CYS A 100 -10.65 -14.89 1.08
CA CYS A 100 -10.24 -13.58 1.58
C CYS A 100 -11.27 -12.49 1.31
N VAL A 101 -11.85 -12.44 0.12
CA VAL A 101 -12.88 -11.44 -0.19
C VAL A 101 -14.10 -11.64 0.72
N LYS A 102 -14.52 -12.89 0.97
CA LYS A 102 -15.57 -13.17 1.96
C LYS A 102 -15.24 -12.68 3.36
N GLN A 103 -13.97 -12.70 3.74
CA GLN A 103 -13.54 -12.25 5.07
C GLN A 103 -13.57 -10.71 5.22
N TYR A 104 -13.39 -9.95 4.14
CA TYR A 104 -13.15 -8.49 4.23
C TYR A 104 -14.14 -7.59 3.49
N SER A 105 -14.69 -8.00 2.34
CA SER A 105 -15.49 -7.09 1.50
C SER A 105 -16.68 -7.72 0.79
N GLU A 106 -16.88 -9.04 0.92
CA GLU A 106 -17.95 -9.88 0.36
C GLU A 106 -18.19 -9.81 -1.16
N ASN A 107 -17.69 -8.80 -1.87
CA ASN A 107 -17.95 -8.55 -3.28
C ASN A 107 -16.96 -9.29 -4.19
N ILE A 108 -17.09 -10.63 -4.21
CA ILE A 108 -16.26 -11.52 -5.02
C ILE A 108 -16.34 -11.14 -6.50
N ASP A 109 -17.53 -10.80 -6.97
CA ASP A 109 -17.77 -10.49 -8.39
C ASP A 109 -16.98 -9.27 -8.84
N LEU A 110 -16.82 -8.25 -8.00
CA LEU A 110 -16.03 -7.07 -8.31
C LEU A 110 -14.55 -7.44 -8.50
N VAL A 111 -13.98 -8.21 -7.59
CA VAL A 111 -12.57 -8.61 -7.64
C VAL A 111 -12.32 -9.55 -8.82
N GLN A 112 -13.23 -10.51 -9.05
CA GLN A 112 -13.15 -11.43 -10.19
C GLN A 112 -13.25 -10.67 -11.52
N LYS A 113 -14.20 -9.74 -11.65
CA LYS A 113 -14.32 -8.89 -12.85
C LYS A 113 -13.07 -8.05 -13.09
N CYS A 114 -12.48 -7.49 -12.03
CA CYS A 114 -11.21 -6.76 -12.14
C CYS A 114 -10.10 -7.67 -12.68
N TYR A 115 -9.96 -8.87 -12.09
CA TYR A 115 -8.97 -9.87 -12.50
C TYR A 115 -9.11 -10.28 -13.97
N ASP A 116 -10.34 -10.49 -14.46
CA ASP A 116 -10.62 -10.91 -15.84
C ASP A 116 -10.61 -9.74 -16.86
N SER A 117 -10.42 -8.50 -16.42
CA SER A 117 -10.51 -7.30 -17.27
C SER A 117 -9.13 -6.79 -17.73
N ASP A 118 -9.12 -5.98 -18.80
CA ASP A 118 -7.93 -5.25 -19.26
C ASP A 118 -7.35 -4.35 -18.16
N HIS A 119 -8.20 -3.83 -17.27
CA HIS A 119 -7.73 -3.06 -16.11
C HIS A 119 -6.87 -3.92 -15.17
N GLY A 120 -7.22 -5.19 -14.97
CA GLY A 120 -6.39 -6.14 -14.23
C GLY A 120 -5.03 -6.36 -14.88
N LEU A 121 -4.99 -6.46 -16.21
CA LEU A 121 -3.75 -6.56 -16.98
C LEU A 121 -2.89 -5.28 -16.88
N GLU A 122 -3.53 -4.12 -16.95
CA GLU A 122 -2.86 -2.82 -16.79
C GLU A 122 -2.24 -2.67 -15.40
N LEU A 123 -2.96 -3.09 -14.35
CA LEU A 123 -2.43 -3.12 -12.98
C LEU A 123 -1.20 -4.01 -12.88
N MET A 124 -1.21 -5.19 -13.51
CA MET A 124 -0.05 -6.09 -13.54
C MET A 124 1.13 -5.48 -14.30
N LYS A 125 0.88 -4.82 -15.43
CA LYS A 125 1.91 -4.09 -16.18
C LYS A 125 2.52 -2.98 -15.32
N HIS A 126 1.69 -2.16 -14.67
CA HIS A 126 2.13 -1.07 -13.81
C HIS A 126 3.02 -1.59 -12.65
N ASN A 127 2.66 -2.72 -12.05
CA ASN A 127 3.49 -3.35 -11.01
C ASN A 127 4.83 -3.86 -11.56
N GLY A 128 4.85 -4.35 -12.80
CA GLY A 128 6.07 -4.71 -13.52
C GLY A 128 6.97 -3.50 -13.77
N GLU A 129 6.41 -2.38 -14.22
CA GLU A 129 7.14 -1.12 -14.42
C GLU A 129 7.68 -0.55 -13.10
N ALA A 130 6.88 -0.57 -12.03
CA ALA A 130 7.32 -0.17 -10.69
C ALA A 130 8.52 -1.01 -10.22
N THR A 131 8.46 -2.34 -10.40
CA THR A 131 9.58 -3.23 -10.07
C THR A 131 10.81 -2.94 -10.94
N HIS A 132 10.62 -2.74 -12.25
CA HIS A 132 11.71 -2.43 -13.19
C HIS A 132 12.37 -1.07 -12.92
N SER A 133 11.62 -0.13 -12.36
CA SER A 133 12.10 1.22 -12.02
C SER A 133 13.07 1.24 -10.83
N LEU A 134 13.11 0.18 -10.02
CA LEU A 134 13.96 0.12 -8.83
C LEU A 134 15.45 0.20 -9.17
N ARG A 135 16.20 0.91 -8.31
CA ARG A 135 17.66 1.06 -8.41
C ARG A 135 18.32 0.75 -7.05
N PRO A 136 19.28 -0.19 -6.98
CA PRO A 136 19.74 -1.07 -8.05
C PRO A 136 18.62 -1.95 -8.62
N GLN A 137 18.82 -2.49 -9.83
CA GLN A 137 17.84 -3.39 -10.45
C GLN A 137 17.60 -4.61 -9.57
N VAL A 138 16.34 -5.02 -9.48
CA VAL A 138 15.93 -6.21 -8.72
C VAL A 138 16.58 -7.45 -9.34
N THR A 139 17.23 -8.24 -8.49
CA THR A 139 17.88 -9.50 -8.89
C THR A 139 17.27 -10.73 -8.21
N PHE A 140 16.43 -10.52 -7.20
CA PHE A 140 15.73 -11.59 -6.49
C PHE A 140 14.43 -11.07 -5.87
N ILE A 141 13.57 -12.00 -5.52
CA ILE A 141 12.30 -11.75 -4.82
C ILE A 141 12.24 -12.61 -3.54
N PRO A 142 11.65 -12.12 -2.44
CA PRO A 142 11.10 -10.77 -2.29
C PRO A 142 12.23 -9.73 -2.17
N THR A 143 12.03 -8.54 -2.75
CA THR A 143 12.88 -7.37 -2.53
C THR A 143 12.10 -6.34 -1.72
N ILE A 144 12.73 -5.76 -0.70
CA ILE A 144 12.06 -4.85 0.23
C ILE A 144 12.69 -3.47 0.16
N THR A 145 11.86 -2.42 0.16
CA THR A 145 12.34 -1.06 0.44
C THR A 145 11.84 -0.60 1.80
N ILE A 146 12.70 0.10 2.53
CA ILE A 146 12.33 0.85 3.73
C ILE A 146 12.62 2.32 3.42
N ASP A 147 11.58 3.15 3.44
CA ASP A 147 11.65 4.57 3.07
C ASP A 147 12.35 4.76 1.70
N GLY A 148 12.01 3.89 0.74
CA GLY A 148 12.56 3.88 -0.63
C GLY A 148 13.94 3.24 -0.80
N SER A 149 14.68 2.94 0.29
CA SER A 149 16.02 2.35 0.22
C SER A 149 15.98 0.83 0.10
N GLN A 150 16.74 0.28 -0.85
CA GLN A 150 16.93 -1.17 -1.05
C GLN A 150 18.12 -1.76 -0.27
N GLY A 151 18.78 -0.98 0.61
CA GLY A 151 19.92 -1.45 1.38
C GLY A 151 19.57 -2.56 2.39
N ARG A 152 20.60 -3.28 2.88
CA ARG A 152 20.50 -4.22 4.01
C ARG A 152 19.50 -5.37 3.83
N GLN A 153 19.24 -5.83 2.60
CA GLN A 153 18.29 -6.92 2.32
C GLN A 153 18.47 -8.15 3.24
N ALA A 154 19.71 -8.60 3.47
CA ALA A 154 19.97 -9.73 4.36
C ALA A 154 19.47 -9.49 5.80
N SER A 155 19.67 -8.29 6.36
CA SER A 155 19.18 -7.93 7.69
C SER A 155 17.66 -7.80 7.71
N ILE A 156 17.08 -7.21 6.65
CA ILE A 156 15.63 -7.02 6.50
C ILE A 156 14.91 -8.38 6.45
N LEU A 157 15.43 -9.32 5.63
CA LEU A 157 14.87 -10.66 5.49
C LEU A 157 14.99 -11.48 6.79
N LYS A 158 15.99 -11.18 7.63
CA LYS A 158 16.23 -11.86 8.91
C LYS A 158 15.36 -11.31 10.04
N ASN A 159 15.22 -9.99 10.13
CA ASN A 159 14.45 -9.33 11.18
C ASN A 159 13.92 -7.97 10.69
N LEU A 160 12.77 -7.99 10.03
CA LEU A 160 12.14 -6.77 9.50
C LEU A 160 11.82 -5.77 10.61
N LEU A 161 11.28 -6.22 11.75
CA LEU A 161 10.86 -5.33 12.83
C LEU A 161 12.03 -4.50 13.37
N SER A 162 13.21 -5.12 13.54
CA SER A 162 14.42 -4.41 13.97
C SER A 162 14.84 -3.34 12.97
N GLU A 163 14.79 -3.63 11.66
CA GLU A 163 15.14 -2.66 10.61
C GLU A 163 14.12 -1.52 10.49
N VAL A 164 12.83 -1.81 10.65
CA VAL A 164 11.76 -0.81 10.73
C VAL A 164 11.95 0.09 11.94
N CYS A 165 12.25 -0.47 13.11
CA CYS A 165 12.51 0.28 14.33
C CYS A 165 13.72 1.21 14.21
N LYS A 166 14.80 0.77 13.54
CA LYS A 166 15.95 1.62 13.24
C LYS A 166 15.58 2.77 12.29
N ALA A 167 14.70 2.53 11.33
CA ALA A 167 14.25 3.55 10.38
C ALA A 167 13.25 4.55 11.00
N ALA A 168 12.43 4.10 11.97
CA ALA A 168 11.39 4.90 12.60
C ALA A 168 11.91 6.13 13.37
N GLY A 169 13.18 6.11 13.79
CA GLY A 169 13.81 7.20 14.54
C GLY A 169 13.32 7.30 16.00
N ASP A 170 13.71 8.37 16.69
CA ASP A 170 13.53 8.53 18.14
C ASP A 170 12.18 9.13 18.59
N THR A 171 11.09 8.82 17.89
CA THR A 171 9.76 9.28 18.30
C THR A 171 9.28 8.52 19.55
N ASP A 172 8.45 9.16 20.40
CA ASP A 172 7.92 8.50 21.60
C ASP A 172 7.08 7.26 21.26
N GLN A 173 6.36 7.30 20.12
CA GLN A 173 5.61 6.18 19.59
C GLN A 173 6.53 5.04 19.16
N ALA A 174 7.60 5.32 18.41
CA ALA A 174 8.59 4.33 18.03
C ALA A 174 9.28 3.74 19.26
N LYS A 175 9.70 4.56 20.22
CA LYS A 175 10.29 4.08 21.49
C LYS A 175 9.35 3.15 22.24
N LYS A 176 8.05 3.46 22.28
CA LYS A 176 7.06 2.58 22.94
C LYS A 176 6.92 1.24 22.23
N ILE A 177 6.85 1.23 20.90
CA ILE A 177 6.64 0.02 20.08
C ILE A 177 7.92 -0.83 20.01
N CYS A 178 9.08 -0.19 19.86
CA CYS A 178 10.37 -0.81 19.59
C CYS A 178 11.19 -1.16 20.85
N LYS A 179 10.61 -0.96 22.04
CA LYS A 179 11.27 -0.97 23.37
C LYS A 179 12.18 -2.18 23.67
N ASN A 180 12.00 -3.31 22.99
CA ASN A 180 12.75 -4.56 23.20
C ASN A 180 13.32 -5.19 21.90
N THR A 181 13.46 -4.42 20.81
CA THR A 181 13.78 -4.99 19.47
C THR A 181 15.16 -4.59 18.92
N VAL A 182 15.96 -3.89 19.73
CA VAL A 182 17.36 -3.51 19.44
C VAL A 182 18.25 -4.07 20.52
#